data_AF-X8CS17-F1
#
_entry.id   AF-X8CS17-F1
#
_cell.length_a   1.000
_cell.length_b   1.000
_cell.length_c   1.000
_cell.angle_alpha   90.00
_cell.angle_beta   90.00
_cell.angle_gamma   90.00
#
_symmetry.space_group_name_H-M   'P 1'
#
loop_
_entity.id
_entity.type
_entity.pdbx_description
1 polymer ?
#
loop_
_entity_poly.entity_id
_entity_poly.type
_entity_poly.pdbx_seq_one_letter_code
_entity_poly.pdbx_strand_id
1 'polypeptide(L)'
;MINRTLAGHTEALRALSNRDMERRRRLRPDVDRVQLQRQATLVRFVSIAEAFVVERLTDRVGSWADGTSEHVQGMWSSEVIKAIATWEKLKEQYKQWLNVNDSALWRPMIGLTQVRNAVAHGLGVLTKMQLQPRSYQRTIGMLREIGISPDTDHRIVLSDEDIRNAARICREFVAALDMQTLAAAGD
;
A
#
# COMPACT_ATOMS: atom_id res chain seq x y z
N MET A 1 8.94 6.80 8.69
CA MET A 1 8.99 7.39 7.32
C MET A 1 7.65 7.99 6.85
N ILE A 2 6.51 7.34 7.10
CA ILE A 2 5.18 7.83 6.65
C ILE A 2 4.90 9.30 7.02
N ASN A 3 5.19 9.73 8.26
CA ASN A 3 4.99 11.13 8.68
C ASN A 3 5.84 12.13 7.89
N ARG A 4 7.08 11.77 7.56
CA ARG A 4 7.96 12.62 6.71
C ARG A 4 7.38 12.74 5.30
N THR A 5 6.89 11.64 4.73
CA THR A 5 6.22 11.64 3.42
C THR A 5 4.95 12.51 3.42
N LEU A 6 4.14 12.45 4.49
CA LEU A 6 2.93 13.28 4.62
C LEU A 6 3.27 14.79 4.78
N ALA A 7 4.31 15.12 5.53
CA ALA A 7 4.80 16.50 5.65
C ALA A 7 5.25 17.04 4.28
N GLY A 8 6.09 16.28 3.56
CA GLY A 8 6.54 16.65 2.22
C GLY A 8 5.40 16.75 1.21
N HIS A 9 4.35 15.94 1.35
CA HIS A 9 3.12 16.08 0.54
C HIS A 9 2.44 17.43 0.79
N THR A 10 2.28 17.82 2.06
CA THR A 10 1.64 19.08 2.45
C THR A 10 2.41 20.28 1.89
N GLU A 11 3.73 20.25 1.97
CA GLU A 11 4.60 21.28 1.40
C GLU A 11 4.48 21.36 -0.13
N ALA A 12 4.48 20.20 -0.80
CA ALA A 12 4.33 20.13 -2.26
C ALA A 12 2.97 20.67 -2.73
N LEU A 13 1.87 20.36 -2.02
CA LEU A 13 0.56 20.91 -2.35
C LEU A 13 0.51 22.43 -2.21
N ARG A 14 1.08 22.98 -1.13
CA ARG A 14 1.18 24.45 -0.95
C ARG A 14 1.95 25.09 -2.10
N ALA A 15 3.06 24.50 -2.53
CA ALA A 15 3.86 25.01 -3.64
C ALA A 15 3.11 24.95 -4.99
N LEU A 16 2.32 23.90 -5.23
CA LEU A 16 1.50 23.76 -6.44
C LEU A 16 0.38 24.81 -6.49
N SER A 17 -0.34 25.00 -5.37
CA SER A 17 -1.40 26.02 -5.29
C SER A 17 -0.89 27.44 -5.59
N ASN A 18 0.32 27.76 -5.13
CA ASN A 18 0.94 29.06 -5.41
C ASN A 18 1.30 29.23 -6.91
N ARG A 19 1.72 28.16 -7.59
CA ARG A 19 2.14 28.20 -9.01
C ARG A 19 0.96 28.17 -9.99
N ASP A 20 -0.15 27.53 -9.63
CA ASP A 20 -1.34 27.48 -10.48
C ASP A 20 -1.97 28.88 -10.63
N MET A 21 -1.84 29.74 -9.62
CA MET A 21 -2.20 31.16 -9.73
C MET A 21 -1.39 31.89 -10.81
N GLU A 22 -0.11 31.56 -10.99
CA GLU A 22 0.76 32.19 -11.99
C GLU A 22 0.54 31.63 -13.41
N ARG A 23 0.15 30.35 -13.52
CA ARG A 23 0.08 29.59 -14.79
C ARG A 23 -1.23 29.67 -15.56
N ARG A 24 -2.35 30.12 -14.95
CA ARG A 24 -3.64 30.35 -15.64
C ARG A 24 -3.57 31.27 -16.88
N ARG A 25 -2.39 31.83 -17.18
CA ARG A 25 -2.09 32.64 -18.38
C ARG A 25 -1.64 31.86 -19.63
N ARG A 26 -1.45 30.52 -19.61
CA ARG A 26 -0.97 29.78 -20.80
C ARG A 26 -1.78 28.51 -21.10
N LEU A 27 -2.30 28.43 -22.33
CA LEU A 27 -3.10 27.35 -22.90
C LEU A 27 -2.25 26.07 -23.13
N ARG A 28 -2.19 25.18 -22.14
CA ARG A 28 -1.75 23.79 -22.34
C ARG A 28 -2.81 22.85 -21.76
N PRO A 29 -2.99 21.64 -22.32
CA PRO A 29 -3.88 20.63 -21.75
C PRO A 29 -3.48 20.37 -20.29
N ASP A 30 -4.46 20.49 -19.40
CA ASP A 30 -4.25 20.61 -17.97
C ASP A 30 -4.02 19.22 -17.36
N VAL A 31 -2.75 18.88 -17.17
CA VAL A 31 -2.38 17.71 -16.37
C VAL A 31 -2.66 18.09 -14.92
N ASP A 32 -3.58 17.38 -14.26
CA ASP A 32 -3.88 17.60 -12.84
C ASP A 32 -2.68 17.19 -11.97
N ARG A 33 -1.81 18.16 -11.73
CA ARG A 33 -0.57 18.00 -10.94
C ARG A 33 -0.87 17.69 -9.48
N VAL A 34 -1.97 18.21 -8.95
CA VAL A 34 -2.41 17.96 -7.58
C VAL A 34 -2.76 16.49 -7.45
N GLN A 35 -3.54 15.96 -8.39
CA GLN A 35 -3.92 14.55 -8.38
C GLN A 35 -2.72 13.62 -8.59
N LEU A 36 -1.81 13.95 -9.51
CA LEU A 36 -0.55 13.20 -9.66
C LEU A 36 0.27 13.18 -8.36
N GLN A 37 0.37 14.32 -7.67
CA GLN A 37 1.10 14.39 -6.39
C GLN A 37 0.43 13.53 -5.31
N ARG A 38 -0.90 13.54 -5.22
CA ARG A 38 -1.67 12.69 -4.29
C ARG A 38 -1.47 11.22 -4.58
N GLN A 39 -1.64 10.81 -5.83
CA GLN A 39 -1.44 9.42 -6.28
C GLN A 39 -0.02 8.93 -6.00
N ALA A 40 1.01 9.73 -6.34
CA ALA A 40 2.40 9.40 -6.03
C ALA A 40 2.66 9.28 -4.52
N THR A 41 2.01 10.13 -3.72
CA THR A 41 2.12 10.09 -2.24
C THR A 41 1.50 8.81 -1.68
N LEU A 42 0.31 8.43 -2.15
CA LEU A 42 -0.34 7.18 -1.74
C LEU A 42 0.53 5.96 -2.08
N VAL A 43 1.07 5.90 -3.31
CA VAL A 43 1.98 4.81 -3.70
C VAL A 43 3.17 4.71 -2.76
N ARG A 44 3.77 5.84 -2.37
CA ARG A 44 4.88 5.86 -1.41
C ARG A 44 4.48 5.34 -0.03
N PHE A 45 3.30 5.69 0.49
CA PHE A 45 2.83 5.15 1.77
C PHE A 45 2.70 3.64 1.74
N VAL A 46 2.05 3.11 0.70
CA VAL A 46 1.86 1.67 0.53
C VAL A 46 3.19 0.94 0.38
N SER A 47 4.13 1.49 -0.39
CA SER A 47 5.47 0.91 -0.55
C SER A 47 6.30 0.93 0.73
N ILE A 48 6.18 1.97 1.57
CA ILE A 48 6.83 1.99 2.89
C ILE A 48 6.26 0.87 3.79
N ALA A 49 4.93 0.72 3.82
CA ALA A 49 4.30 -0.35 4.58
C ALA A 49 4.69 -1.73 4.05
N GLU A 50 4.71 -1.91 2.73
CA GLU A 50 5.15 -3.16 2.07
C GLU A 50 6.58 -3.52 2.45
N ALA A 51 7.51 -2.58 2.36
CA ALA A 51 8.91 -2.80 2.73
C ALA A 51 9.03 -3.24 4.20
N PHE A 52 8.33 -2.54 5.11
CA PHE A 52 8.31 -2.92 6.52
C PHE A 52 7.78 -4.35 6.74
N VAL A 53 6.67 -4.72 6.10
CA VAL A 53 6.07 -6.06 6.24
C VAL A 53 7.03 -7.14 5.75
N VAL A 54 7.69 -6.90 4.62
CA VAL A 54 8.63 -7.84 4.02
C VAL A 54 9.87 -8.00 4.90
N GLU A 55 10.47 -6.88 5.32
CA GLU A 55 11.63 -6.87 6.22
C GLU A 55 11.28 -7.59 7.53
N ARG A 56 10.16 -7.24 8.15
CA ARG A 56 9.74 -7.83 9.41
C ARG A 56 9.46 -9.33 9.33
N LEU A 57 8.86 -9.80 8.24
CA LEU A 57 8.67 -11.23 8.01
C LEU A 57 10.03 -11.92 7.91
N THR A 58 10.88 -11.39 7.04
CA THR A 58 12.22 -11.92 6.75
C THR A 58 13.07 -12.00 8.01
N ASP A 59 13.07 -10.97 8.86
CA ASP A 59 13.81 -10.95 10.13
C ASP A 59 13.32 -12.04 11.08
N ARG A 60 12.01 -12.23 11.18
CA ARG A 60 11.42 -13.21 12.11
C ARG A 60 11.70 -14.64 11.68
N VAL A 61 11.49 -14.92 10.40
CA VAL A 61 11.62 -16.28 9.89
C VAL A 61 13.06 -16.61 9.47
N GLY A 62 13.90 -15.62 9.21
CA GLY A 62 15.31 -15.79 8.82
C GLY A 62 16.11 -16.63 9.81
N SER A 63 15.85 -16.44 11.12
CA SER A 63 16.46 -17.24 12.19
C SER A 63 16.20 -18.75 12.07
N TRP A 64 15.14 -19.18 11.38
CA TRP A 64 14.85 -20.61 11.19
C TRP A 64 15.74 -21.27 10.14
N ALA A 65 16.37 -20.46 9.26
CA ALA A 65 17.31 -20.94 8.26
C ALA A 65 18.77 -20.89 8.75
N ASP A 66 19.03 -20.27 9.90
CA ASP A 66 20.38 -20.18 10.48
C ASP A 66 20.88 -21.57 10.91
N GLY A 67 22.08 -21.93 10.46
CA GLY A 67 22.70 -23.23 10.74
C GLY A 67 22.32 -24.37 9.78
N THR A 68 21.52 -24.10 8.75
CA THR A 68 21.17 -25.08 7.70
C THR A 68 22.15 -25.06 6.52
N SER A 69 22.15 -26.10 5.69
CA SER A 69 23.04 -26.17 4.52
C SER A 69 22.71 -25.09 3.48
N GLU A 70 23.68 -24.72 2.65
CA GLU A 70 23.53 -23.69 1.61
C GLU A 70 22.34 -23.97 0.66
N HIS A 71 22.05 -25.25 0.40
CA HIS A 71 20.87 -25.67 -0.38
C HIS A 71 19.54 -25.31 0.31
N VAL A 72 19.45 -25.51 1.63
CA VAL A 72 18.26 -25.18 2.43
C VAL A 72 18.08 -23.66 2.50
N GLN A 73 19.17 -22.90 2.64
CA GLN A 73 19.13 -21.43 2.59
C GLN A 73 18.68 -20.91 1.23
N GLY A 74 19.09 -21.55 0.13
CA GLY A 74 18.64 -21.22 -1.22
C GLY A 74 17.15 -21.50 -1.44
N MET A 75 16.67 -22.66 -0.98
CA MET A 75 15.23 -23.00 -1.01
C MET A 75 14.41 -22.02 -0.17
N TRP A 76 14.90 -21.72 1.04
CA TRP A 76 14.29 -20.78 1.96
C TRP A 76 14.15 -19.38 1.34
N SER A 77 15.23 -18.87 0.76
CA SER A 77 15.22 -17.57 0.09
C SER A 77 14.24 -17.53 -1.09
N SER A 78 14.16 -18.61 -1.87
CA SER A 78 13.18 -18.75 -2.96
C SER A 78 11.74 -18.72 -2.45
N GLU A 79 11.43 -19.43 -1.35
CA GLU A 79 10.08 -19.44 -0.78
C GLU A 79 9.69 -18.09 -0.16
N VAL A 80 10.63 -17.40 0.51
CA VAL A 80 10.43 -16.02 0.98
C VAL A 80 10.17 -15.08 -0.20
N ILE A 81 10.93 -15.19 -1.29
CA ILE A 81 10.70 -14.37 -2.51
C ILE A 81 9.30 -14.63 -3.11
N LYS A 82 8.86 -15.89 -3.16
CA LYS A 82 7.52 -16.23 -3.66
C LYS A 82 6.40 -15.74 -2.74
N ALA A 83 6.65 -15.73 -1.43
CA ALA A 83 5.74 -15.28 -0.40
C ALA A 83 5.47 -13.76 -0.47
N ILE A 84 6.48 -12.97 -0.79
CA ILE A 84 6.38 -11.50 -0.81
C ILE A 84 5.76 -10.94 -2.11
N ALA A 85 5.30 -11.81 -3.02
CA ALA A 85 4.82 -11.42 -4.34
C ALA A 85 3.49 -10.64 -4.34
N THR A 86 2.62 -10.88 -3.34
CA THR A 86 1.35 -10.14 -3.20
C THR A 86 1.00 -9.95 -1.72
N TRP A 87 0.17 -8.95 -1.44
CA TRP A 87 -0.33 -8.70 -0.08
C TRP A 87 -1.17 -9.84 0.50
N GLU A 88 -1.92 -10.56 -0.33
CA GLU A 88 -2.68 -11.73 0.12
C GLU A 88 -1.74 -12.89 0.51
N LYS A 89 -0.66 -13.08 -0.25
CA LYS A 89 0.36 -14.08 0.11
C LYS A 89 1.13 -13.68 1.36
N LEU A 90 1.49 -12.41 1.50
CA LEU A 90 2.08 -11.88 2.74
C LEU A 90 1.19 -12.20 3.94
N LYS A 91 -0.10 -11.86 3.87
CA LYS A 91 -1.06 -12.18 4.92
C LYS A 91 -1.10 -13.69 5.23
N GLU A 92 -1.14 -14.53 4.20
CA GLU A 92 -1.13 -15.99 4.37
C GLU A 92 0.13 -16.47 5.09
N GLN A 93 1.31 -15.96 4.72
CA GLN A 93 2.56 -16.34 5.37
C GLN A 93 2.67 -15.83 6.80
N TYR A 94 2.22 -14.61 7.07
CA TYR A 94 2.14 -14.10 8.46
C TYR A 94 1.25 -14.98 9.34
N LYS A 95 0.14 -15.49 8.78
CA LYS A 95 -0.71 -16.46 9.48
C LYS A 95 0.00 -17.81 9.66
N GLN A 96 0.60 -18.35 8.61
CA GLN A 96 1.20 -19.69 8.62
C GLN A 96 2.47 -19.76 9.48
N TRP A 97 3.33 -18.76 9.38
CA TRP A 97 4.64 -18.75 10.03
C TRP A 97 4.60 -18.07 11.40
N LEU A 98 3.90 -16.94 11.52
CA LEU A 98 3.95 -16.12 12.74
C LEU A 98 2.66 -16.15 13.55
N ASN A 99 1.69 -16.99 13.17
CA ASN A 99 0.36 -17.09 13.79
C ASN A 99 -0.41 -15.74 13.86
N VAL A 100 -0.09 -14.81 12.97
CA VAL A 100 -0.74 -13.50 12.88
C VAL A 100 -1.99 -13.62 12.00
N ASN A 101 -3.17 -13.73 12.61
CA ASN A 101 -4.44 -14.02 11.91
C ASN A 101 -5.54 -12.96 12.12
N ASP A 102 -5.19 -11.70 12.30
CA ASP A 102 -6.17 -10.63 12.43
C ASP A 102 -6.64 -10.12 11.05
N SER A 103 -7.75 -10.65 10.56
CA SER A 103 -8.30 -10.22 9.26
C SER A 103 -8.68 -8.73 9.19
N ALA A 104 -9.05 -8.11 10.32
CA ALA A 104 -9.45 -6.71 10.37
C ALA A 104 -8.25 -5.78 10.17
N LEU A 105 -7.07 -6.20 10.65
CA LEU A 105 -5.80 -5.52 10.41
C LEU A 105 -5.46 -5.44 8.90
N TRP A 106 -5.53 -6.56 8.19
CA TRP A 106 -5.08 -6.63 6.79
C TRP A 106 -6.03 -5.98 5.79
N ARG A 107 -7.34 -5.97 6.08
CA ARG A 107 -8.37 -5.60 5.10
C ARG A 107 -8.24 -4.15 4.58
N PRO A 108 -8.08 -3.12 5.43
CA PRO A 108 -7.83 -1.75 4.96
C PRO A 108 -6.56 -1.63 4.12
N MET A 109 -5.50 -2.36 4.49
CA MET A 109 -4.24 -2.34 3.77
C MET A 109 -4.40 -2.94 2.37
N ILE A 110 -5.12 -4.07 2.24
CA ILE A 110 -5.46 -4.66 0.95
C ILE A 110 -6.29 -3.68 0.10
N GLY A 111 -7.22 -2.92 0.69
CA GLY A 111 -7.93 -1.85 -0.02
C GLY A 111 -6.99 -0.80 -0.62
N LEU A 112 -6.01 -0.32 0.16
CA LEU A 112 -5.02 0.64 -0.34
C LEU A 112 -4.15 0.06 -1.47
N THR A 113 -3.89 -1.24 -1.45
CA THR A 113 -3.13 -1.90 -2.53
C THR A 113 -3.90 -1.91 -3.84
N GLN A 114 -5.24 -1.99 -3.81
CA GLN A 114 -6.06 -1.85 -5.01
C GLN A 114 -5.94 -0.45 -5.61
N VAL A 115 -5.93 0.58 -4.77
CA VAL A 115 -5.69 1.97 -5.20
C VAL A 115 -4.30 2.13 -5.80
N ARG A 116 -3.27 1.60 -5.13
CA ARG A 116 -1.88 1.62 -5.63
C ARG A 116 -1.77 0.93 -6.99
N ASN A 117 -2.43 -0.21 -7.18
CA ASN A 117 -2.41 -0.92 -8.46
C ASN A 117 -3.10 -0.13 -9.58
N ALA A 118 -4.24 0.51 -9.28
CA ALA A 118 -4.90 1.41 -10.22
C ALA A 118 -4.01 2.59 -10.60
N VAL A 119 -3.28 3.19 -9.65
CA VAL A 119 -2.33 4.27 -9.94
C VAL A 119 -1.13 3.77 -10.76
N ALA A 120 -0.45 2.73 -10.28
CA ALA A 120 0.83 2.28 -10.85
C ALA A 120 0.68 1.56 -12.19
N HIS A 121 -0.40 0.80 -12.37
CA HIS A 121 -0.59 -0.05 -13.56
C HIS A 121 -1.79 0.40 -14.42
N GLY A 122 -2.75 1.10 -13.82
CA GLY A 122 -3.92 1.64 -14.51
C GLY A 122 -3.85 3.15 -14.79
N LEU A 123 -2.72 3.81 -14.48
CA LEU A 123 -2.51 5.24 -14.66
C LEU A 123 -3.59 6.11 -13.97
N GLY A 124 -4.03 5.67 -12.79
CA GLY A 124 -5.07 6.33 -12.01
C GLY A 124 -6.49 5.85 -12.33
N VAL A 125 -6.65 4.85 -13.19
CA VAL A 125 -7.92 4.19 -13.49
C VAL A 125 -7.88 2.75 -12.98
N LEU A 126 -9.04 2.17 -12.63
CA LEU A 126 -9.09 0.73 -12.34
C LEU A 126 -8.50 -0.08 -13.49
N THR A 127 -7.64 -1.04 -13.16
CA THR A 127 -6.99 -1.90 -14.14
C THR A 127 -8.00 -2.83 -14.82
N LYS A 128 -7.65 -3.37 -15.99
CA LYS A 128 -8.46 -4.37 -16.70
C LYS A 128 -8.86 -5.55 -15.79
N MET A 129 -7.96 -6.00 -14.92
CA MET A 129 -8.22 -7.08 -13.98
C MET A 129 -9.25 -6.69 -12.90
N GLN A 130 -9.19 -5.45 -12.40
CA GLN A 130 -10.13 -4.93 -11.41
C GLN A 130 -11.53 -4.70 -12.00
N LEU A 131 -11.62 -4.41 -13.29
CA LEU A 131 -12.89 -4.24 -14.01
C LEU A 131 -13.56 -5.56 -14.41
N GLN A 132 -12.90 -6.71 -14.24
CA GLN A 132 -13.52 -8.00 -14.56
C GLN A 132 -14.74 -8.25 -13.64
N PRO A 133 -15.86 -8.78 -14.16
CA PRO A 133 -17.09 -8.97 -13.37
C PRO A 133 -16.88 -9.75 -12.06
N ARG A 134 -15.99 -10.75 -12.06
CA ARG A 134 -15.66 -11.56 -10.89
C ARG A 134 -14.92 -10.79 -9.79
N SER A 135 -14.16 -9.76 -10.16
CA SER A 135 -13.29 -9.00 -9.25
C SER A 135 -13.85 -7.61 -8.92
N TYR A 136 -14.75 -7.08 -9.76
CA TYR A 136 -15.23 -5.71 -9.67
C TYR A 136 -15.92 -5.43 -8.34
N GLN A 137 -16.93 -6.22 -7.96
CA GLN A 137 -17.67 -5.98 -6.71
C GLN A 137 -16.78 -6.09 -5.48
N ARG A 138 -15.83 -7.04 -5.47
CA ARG A 138 -14.84 -7.17 -4.40
C ARG A 138 -13.93 -5.94 -4.34
N THR A 139 -13.45 -5.47 -5.49
CA THR A 139 -12.59 -4.29 -5.57
C THR A 139 -13.33 -3.06 -5.06
N ILE A 140 -14.55 -2.81 -5.52
CA ILE A 140 -15.36 -1.67 -5.08
C ILE A 140 -15.67 -1.75 -3.57
N GLY A 141 -15.97 -2.93 -3.04
CA GLY A 141 -16.15 -3.14 -1.61
C GLY A 141 -14.91 -2.73 -0.80
N MET A 142 -13.74 -3.22 -1.22
CA MET A 142 -12.45 -2.88 -0.58
C MET A 142 -12.12 -1.39 -0.64
N LEU A 143 -12.42 -0.72 -1.76
CA LEU A 143 -12.21 0.71 -1.90
C LEU A 143 -13.15 1.52 -0.98
N ARG A 144 -14.43 1.14 -0.93
CA ARG A 144 -15.42 1.80 -0.07
C ARG A 144 -15.07 1.70 1.41
N GLU A 145 -14.53 0.57 1.85
CA GLU A 145 -14.10 0.37 3.25
C GLU A 145 -13.01 1.33 3.70
N ILE A 146 -12.17 1.81 2.78
CA ILE A 146 -11.14 2.82 3.06
C ILE A 146 -11.58 4.24 2.71
N GLY A 147 -12.86 4.44 2.39
CA GLY A 147 -13.46 5.74 2.07
C GLY A 147 -13.21 6.23 0.64
N ILE A 148 -12.60 5.42 -0.23
CA ILE A 148 -12.28 5.81 -1.61
C ILE A 148 -13.32 5.20 -2.55
N SER A 149 -13.83 5.99 -3.49
CA SER A 149 -14.71 5.49 -4.55
C SER A 149 -14.21 5.96 -5.91
N PRO A 150 -14.10 5.07 -6.92
CA PRO A 150 -13.88 5.51 -8.29
C PRO A 150 -15.04 6.36 -8.80
N ASP A 151 -14.76 7.27 -9.73
CA ASP A 151 -15.81 8.01 -10.44
C ASP A 151 -16.54 7.11 -11.47
N THR A 152 -17.44 7.72 -12.26
CA THR A 152 -18.20 7.02 -13.31
C THR A 152 -17.34 6.44 -14.41
N ASP A 153 -16.15 6.99 -14.62
CA ASP A 153 -15.15 6.52 -15.60
C ASP A 153 -14.12 5.57 -14.95
N HIS A 154 -14.40 5.11 -13.73
CA HIS A 154 -13.52 4.24 -12.93
C HIS A 154 -12.17 4.87 -12.56
N ARG A 155 -12.06 6.20 -12.57
CA ARG A 155 -10.86 6.92 -12.17
C ARG A 155 -10.81 7.04 -10.66
N ILE A 156 -9.61 6.87 -10.11
CA ILE A 156 -9.30 7.16 -8.71
C ILE A 156 -8.98 8.64 -8.61
N VAL A 157 -9.94 9.40 -8.09
CA VAL A 157 -9.77 10.79 -7.68
C VAL A 157 -9.54 10.81 -6.17
N LEU A 158 -8.45 11.44 -5.72
CA LEU A 158 -8.04 11.44 -4.32
C LEU A 158 -8.19 12.86 -3.78
N SER A 159 -8.80 12.99 -2.62
CA SER A 159 -8.82 14.20 -1.82
C SER A 159 -7.60 14.28 -0.91
N ASP A 160 -7.42 15.42 -0.22
CA ASP A 160 -6.41 15.52 0.84
C ASP A 160 -6.77 14.64 2.05
N GLU A 161 -8.06 14.47 2.32
CA GLU A 161 -8.56 13.58 3.37
C GLU A 161 -8.18 12.12 3.09
N ASP A 162 -8.31 11.66 1.84
CA ASP A 162 -7.91 10.30 1.44
C ASP A 162 -6.41 10.06 1.69
N ILE A 163 -5.56 11.05 1.44
CA ILE A 163 -4.12 10.96 1.69
C ILE A 163 -3.82 10.87 3.19
N ARG A 164 -4.50 11.68 4.02
CA ARG A 164 -4.37 11.60 5.49
C ARG A 164 -4.87 10.27 6.03
N ASN A 165 -6.00 9.78 5.50
CA ASN A 165 -6.58 8.49 5.89
C ASN A 165 -5.64 7.33 5.48
N ALA A 166 -5.10 7.35 4.26
CA ALA A 166 -4.12 6.37 3.81
C ALA A 166 -2.85 6.36 4.70
N ALA A 167 -2.32 7.54 5.04
CA ALA A 167 -1.19 7.65 5.95
C ALA A 167 -1.52 7.05 7.34
N ARG A 168 -2.72 7.32 7.86
CA ARG A 168 -3.20 6.77 9.13
C ARG A 168 -3.29 5.24 9.06
N ILE A 169 -3.97 4.68 8.07
CA ILE A 169 -4.11 3.24 7.86
C ILE A 169 -2.73 2.57 7.80
N CYS A 170 -1.79 3.09 7.00
CA CYS A 170 -0.45 2.50 6.91
C CYS A 170 0.31 2.54 8.25
N ARG A 171 0.17 3.60 9.05
CA ARG A 171 0.82 3.68 10.37
C ARG A 171 0.22 2.70 11.37
N GLU A 172 -1.11 2.69 11.47
CA GLU A 172 -1.83 1.79 12.38
C GLU A 172 -1.54 0.35 12.03
N PHE A 173 -1.53 0.02 10.73
CA PHE A 173 -1.20 -1.30 10.24
C PHE A 173 0.22 -1.73 10.63
N VAL A 174 1.23 -0.90 10.36
CA VAL A 174 2.63 -1.19 10.72
C VAL A 174 2.79 -1.37 12.24
N ALA A 175 2.20 -0.49 13.05
CA ALA A 175 2.30 -0.56 14.50
C ALA A 175 1.62 -1.81 15.07
N ALA A 176 0.40 -2.12 14.61
CA ALA A 176 -0.34 -3.29 15.06
C ALA A 176 0.33 -4.60 14.63
N LEU A 177 0.86 -4.65 13.40
CA LEU A 177 1.61 -5.81 12.92
C LEU A 177 2.87 -6.03 13.75
N ASP A 178 3.64 -4.97 14.02
CA ASP A 178 4.84 -5.08 14.84
C ASP A 178 4.52 -5.63 16.24
N MET A 179 3.49 -5.08 16.91
CA MET A 179 3.03 -5.57 18.21
C MET A 179 2.63 -7.05 18.18
N GLN A 180 1.87 -7.48 17.16
CA GLN A 180 1.47 -8.89 17.04
C GLN A 180 2.67 -9.81 16.80
N THR A 181 3.65 -9.39 16.00
CA THR A 181 4.88 -10.16 15.78
C THR A 181 5.81 -10.18 16.99
N LEU A 182 5.77 -9.18 17.87
CA LEU A 182 6.50 -9.16 19.14
C LEU A 182 5.85 -10.09 20.15
N ALA A 183 4.52 -10.05 20.27
CA ALA A 183 3.78 -10.94 21.16
C ALA A 183 3.98 -12.42 20.78
N ALA A 184 3.90 -12.75 19.49
CA ALA A 184 4.10 -14.12 19.00
C ALA A 184 5.52 -14.67 19.21
N ALA A 185 6.51 -13.84 19.54
CA ALA A 185 7.88 -14.26 19.82
C ALA A 185 8.18 -14.42 21.33
N GLY A 186 7.24 -14.05 22.20
CA GLY A 186 7.38 -14.15 23.66
C GLY A 186 6.75 -15.41 24.26
N ASP A 187 6.03 -16.18 23.45
CA ASP A 187 5.48 -17.51 23.78
C ASP A 187 6.41 -18.63 23.26
#